data_AF-A0A2E1H713-F1
#
_entry.id   AF-A0A2E1H713-F1
#
_cell.length_a   1.000
_cell.length_b   1.000
_cell.length_c   1.000
_cell.angle_alpha   90.00
_cell.angle_beta   90.00
_cell.angle_gamma   90.00
#
_symmetry.space_group_name_H-M   'P 1'
#
loop_
_entity.id
_entity.type
_entity.pdbx_description
1 polymer ?
#
loop_
_entity_poly.entity_id
_entity_poly.type
_entity_poly.pdbx_seq_one_letter_code
_entity_poly.pdbx_strand_id
1 'polypeptide(L)'
;MILFVALALSLCPQLDEEPSKPEIDISLGCKKCDFMGAKDCSSHGKLFDAEHQVAYCWEAAQCKDCSGALLVDCNGCESGPLFLKRQQQLGKIERFAKSTTEPGILLERELPRILTDHFDLCVTAKKMKNGSKNMNTHQLMHSMATECEAAASLFDEHFEAQPFNYSNRARLWYWTSEKDHQEVCVEILGSNGGSDLKFYGVNPAVSSFSNGYGLSNDALEVVRNAVHVSIHLMLSSVHQVSWIGNKKAGWFDVGAAHWYEDKLFARVATYCIDEANSGLHYENGQWRVAMKKYLRKNKTYILPTLTQLTSGVLEEEQHALAWSFYDYVVANHPAALKPLLLGYKNDIESRVLFKKHLEMNIMQVEDAWRAWVAETYPAKDIKPRKKV
;
A
#
# COMPACT_ATOMS: atom_id res chain seq x y z
N MET A 1 -6.20 -10.33 47.65
CA MET A 1 -6.07 -11.59 46.90
C MET A 1 -5.75 -11.21 45.46
N ILE A 2 -4.50 -11.45 45.07
CA ILE A 2 -3.90 -11.08 43.78
C ILE A 2 -4.25 -12.19 42.78
N LEU A 3 -4.83 -11.89 41.62
CA LEU A 3 -4.96 -12.88 40.54
C LEU A 3 -4.67 -12.26 39.16
N PHE A 4 -3.44 -12.52 38.72
CA PHE A 4 -2.91 -12.74 37.36
C PHE A 4 -3.61 -12.10 36.15
N VAL A 5 -2.98 -11.04 35.65
CA VAL A 5 -3.00 -10.64 34.23
C VAL A 5 -1.92 -11.46 33.52
N ALA A 6 -2.32 -12.35 32.60
CA ALA A 6 -1.39 -13.07 31.75
C ALA A 6 -0.88 -12.12 30.65
N LEU A 7 0.41 -11.77 30.71
CA LEU A 7 1.18 -11.17 29.63
C LEU A 7 1.21 -12.14 28.44
N ALA A 8 0.56 -11.79 27.34
CA ALA A 8 0.89 -12.36 26.04
C ALA A 8 2.14 -11.63 25.53
N LEU A 9 3.31 -12.19 25.83
CA LEU A 9 4.57 -11.80 25.23
C LEU A 9 4.49 -12.04 23.72
N SER A 10 4.54 -10.93 22.98
CA SER A 10 4.80 -10.90 21.54
C SER A 10 6.12 -11.61 21.27
N LEU A 11 6.05 -12.84 20.76
CA LEU A 11 7.17 -13.56 20.17
C LEU A 11 7.42 -12.95 18.79
N CYS A 12 8.11 -11.81 18.76
CA CYS A 12 8.74 -11.34 17.55
C CYS A 12 9.87 -12.34 17.22
N PRO A 13 9.86 -13.03 16.07
CA PRO A 13 10.99 -13.86 15.70
C PRO A 13 12.19 -12.92 15.49
N GLN A 14 13.23 -13.10 16.31
CA GLN A 14 14.52 -12.49 16.07
C GLN A 14 14.93 -12.85 14.64
N LEU A 15 15.16 -11.82 13.82
CA LEU A 15 15.78 -11.99 12.51
C LEU A 15 17.17 -12.55 12.76
N ASP A 16 17.34 -13.84 12.45
CA ASP A 16 18.59 -14.57 12.52
C ASP A 16 19.72 -13.77 11.86
N GLU A 17 20.90 -13.77 12.51
CA GLU A 17 22.15 -13.27 11.95
C GLU A 17 22.33 -13.76 10.50
N GLU A 18 22.64 -12.85 9.57
CA GLU A 18 22.94 -13.22 8.19
C GLU A 18 24.09 -14.25 8.20
N PRO A 19 23.86 -15.48 7.70
CA PRO A 19 24.93 -16.44 7.60
C PRO A 19 26.02 -15.88 6.68
N SER A 20 27.27 -15.92 7.14
CA SER A 20 28.46 -15.51 6.38
C SER A 20 28.38 -16.05 4.96
N LYS A 21 28.51 -15.17 3.95
CA LYS A 21 28.48 -15.53 2.52
C LYS A 21 29.40 -16.73 2.29
N PRO A 22 28.88 -17.92 1.91
CA PRO A 22 29.74 -19.05 1.58
C PRO A 22 30.58 -18.69 0.36
N GLU A 23 31.89 -18.96 0.39
CA GLU A 23 32.72 -18.92 -0.80
C GLU A 23 32.14 -19.92 -1.82
N ILE A 24 31.59 -19.39 -2.91
CA ILE A 24 30.93 -20.18 -3.95
C ILE A 24 32.02 -20.76 -4.85
N ASP A 25 32.31 -22.05 -4.69
CA ASP A 25 33.17 -22.77 -5.62
C ASP A 25 32.45 -22.97 -6.97
N ILE A 26 32.74 -22.05 -7.89
CA ILE A 26 32.27 -22.03 -9.29
C ILE A 26 32.72 -23.25 -10.11
N SER A 27 33.61 -24.11 -9.58
CA SER A 27 34.04 -25.34 -10.26
C SER A 27 33.04 -26.50 -10.14
N LEU A 28 31.97 -26.35 -9.36
CA LEU A 28 31.07 -27.45 -9.00
C LEU A 28 29.83 -27.61 -9.90
N GLY A 29 29.54 -26.71 -10.84
CA GLY A 29 28.39 -26.88 -11.74
C GLY A 29 28.69 -27.78 -12.95
N CYS A 30 27.69 -28.03 -13.82
CA CYS A 30 27.91 -28.74 -15.08
C CYS A 30 27.58 -27.89 -16.32
N LYS A 31 28.15 -28.23 -17.48
CA LYS A 31 27.89 -27.55 -18.76
C LYS A 31 26.42 -27.54 -19.18
N LYS A 32 25.58 -28.46 -18.68
CA LYS A 32 24.15 -28.51 -19.04
C LYS A 32 23.34 -27.37 -18.43
N CYS A 33 23.82 -26.78 -17.34
CA CYS A 33 23.21 -25.65 -16.65
C CYS A 33 24.13 -24.43 -16.62
N ASP A 34 25.10 -24.36 -17.52
CA ASP A 34 26.11 -23.29 -17.55
C ASP A 34 26.78 -23.08 -16.18
N PHE A 35 27.02 -24.20 -15.49
CA PHE A 35 27.63 -24.27 -14.16
C PHE A 35 26.80 -23.63 -13.02
N MET A 36 25.52 -23.32 -13.24
CA MET A 36 24.68 -22.64 -12.24
C MET A 36 24.02 -23.57 -11.21
N GLY A 37 23.92 -24.87 -11.50
CA GLY A 37 23.32 -25.88 -10.62
C GLY A 37 21.79 -25.97 -10.65
N ALA A 38 21.11 -24.93 -11.13
CA ALA A 38 19.67 -24.90 -11.37
C ALA A 38 19.35 -24.02 -12.58
N LYS A 39 18.11 -24.07 -13.07
CA LYS A 39 17.60 -23.25 -14.16
C LYS A 39 16.26 -22.62 -13.77
N ASP A 40 15.91 -21.55 -14.46
CA ASP A 40 14.60 -20.92 -14.32
C ASP A 40 13.47 -21.90 -14.65
N CYS A 41 12.42 -21.87 -13.83
CA CYS A 41 11.24 -22.70 -14.04
C CYS A 41 10.42 -22.20 -15.22
N SER A 42 10.28 -23.01 -16.27
CA SER A 42 9.55 -22.64 -17.49
C SER A 42 8.03 -22.51 -17.32
N SER A 43 7.48 -22.99 -16.20
CA SER A 43 6.03 -23.12 -15.98
C SER A 43 5.33 -21.82 -15.62
N HIS A 44 6.07 -20.74 -15.35
CA HIS A 44 5.54 -19.46 -14.90
C HIS A 44 5.24 -18.45 -16.02
N GLY A 45 5.78 -18.69 -17.22
CA GLY A 45 5.49 -17.89 -18.41
C GLY A 45 5.69 -16.39 -18.19
N LYS A 46 4.64 -15.60 -18.40
CA LYS A 46 4.70 -14.12 -18.38
C LYS A 46 4.77 -13.50 -16.99
N LEU A 47 4.54 -14.28 -15.93
CA LEU A 47 4.54 -13.78 -14.56
C LEU A 47 5.86 -14.04 -13.83
N PHE A 48 6.81 -14.73 -14.47
CA PHE A 48 8.09 -15.11 -13.85
C PHE A 48 8.84 -13.92 -13.23
N ASP A 49 8.91 -12.79 -13.94
CA ASP A 49 9.58 -11.59 -13.42
C ASP A 49 8.80 -10.96 -12.24
N ALA A 50 7.47 -10.98 -12.29
CA ALA A 50 6.63 -10.45 -11.22
C ALA A 50 6.67 -11.32 -9.96
N GLU A 51 6.79 -12.64 -10.11
CA GLU A 51 6.97 -13.58 -9.01
C GLU A 51 8.33 -13.41 -8.31
N HIS A 52 9.36 -12.94 -9.03
CA HIS A 52 10.66 -12.59 -8.43
C HIS A 52 10.64 -11.30 -7.60
N GLN A 53 9.63 -10.44 -7.81
CA GLN A 53 9.51 -9.15 -7.13
C GLN A 53 8.76 -9.24 -5.79
N VAL A 54 8.25 -10.42 -5.43
CA VAL A 54 7.51 -10.63 -4.19
C VAL A 54 8.24 -11.63 -3.29
N ALA A 55 8.07 -11.51 -1.99
CA ALA A 55 8.67 -12.44 -1.04
C ALA A 55 8.00 -13.82 -1.09
N TYR A 56 6.71 -13.87 -1.42
CA TYR A 56 5.94 -15.10 -1.58
C TYR A 56 4.74 -14.89 -2.52
N CYS A 57 4.52 -15.84 -3.42
CA CYS A 57 3.30 -15.93 -4.22
C CYS A 57 2.65 -17.31 -4.03
N TRP A 58 1.40 -17.32 -3.59
CA TRP A 58 0.65 -18.56 -3.35
C TRP A 58 0.52 -19.41 -4.61
N GLU A 59 0.21 -18.82 -5.76
CA GLU A 59 0.07 -19.55 -7.04
C GLU A 59 1.41 -20.15 -7.49
N ALA A 60 2.51 -19.41 -7.34
CA ALA A 60 3.85 -19.90 -7.64
C ALA A 60 4.23 -21.08 -6.73
N ALA A 61 3.89 -21.02 -5.45
CA ALA A 61 4.14 -22.08 -4.48
C ALA A 61 3.45 -23.41 -4.84
N GLN A 62 2.32 -23.35 -5.57
CA GLN A 62 1.61 -24.53 -6.08
C GLN A 62 2.27 -25.14 -7.34
N CYS A 63 3.33 -24.54 -7.88
CA CYS A 63 4.03 -25.08 -9.05
C CYS A 63 4.67 -26.44 -8.73
N LYS A 64 4.31 -27.47 -9.51
CA LYS A 64 4.80 -28.84 -9.31
C LYS A 64 6.29 -29.01 -9.62
N ASP A 65 6.85 -28.12 -10.45
CA ASP A 65 8.23 -28.26 -10.93
C ASP A 65 9.23 -27.59 -9.99
N CYS A 66 8.88 -26.42 -9.43
CA CYS A 66 9.78 -25.62 -8.62
C CYS A 66 9.32 -25.41 -7.16
N SER A 67 8.07 -25.77 -6.83
CA SER A 67 7.44 -25.52 -5.52
C SER A 67 7.60 -24.07 -5.05
N GLY A 68 7.39 -23.12 -5.98
CA GLY A 68 7.50 -21.67 -5.74
C GLY A 68 8.92 -21.11 -5.74
N ALA A 69 9.97 -21.94 -5.77
CA ALA A 69 11.34 -21.44 -5.72
C ALA A 69 11.78 -20.75 -7.02
N LEU A 70 10.93 -20.80 -8.06
CA LEU A 70 11.15 -20.27 -9.42
C LEU A 70 12.37 -20.87 -10.14
N LEU A 71 13.00 -21.87 -9.52
CA LEU A 71 14.18 -22.58 -10.01
C LEU A 71 13.92 -24.09 -9.96
N VAL A 72 14.41 -24.80 -10.97
CA VAL A 72 14.41 -26.26 -11.07
C VAL A 72 15.84 -26.76 -11.07
N ASP A 73 16.12 -27.82 -10.30
CA ASP A 73 17.47 -28.40 -10.21
C ASP A 73 17.97 -28.86 -11.57
N CYS A 74 19.29 -28.79 -11.76
CA CYS A 74 19.90 -29.41 -12.92
C CYS A 74 19.93 -30.94 -12.75
N ASN A 75 19.32 -31.68 -13.68
CA ASN A 75 19.39 -33.14 -13.70
C ASN A 75 20.82 -33.72 -13.88
N GLY A 76 21.85 -32.88 -14.04
CA GLY A 76 23.23 -33.28 -14.27
C GLY A 76 24.22 -32.91 -13.16
N CYS A 77 23.81 -32.16 -12.14
CA CYS A 77 24.64 -31.79 -10.99
C CYS A 77 23.80 -31.29 -9.82
N GLU A 78 24.26 -31.52 -8.59
CA GLU A 78 23.61 -31.09 -7.34
C GLU A 78 24.39 -29.94 -6.67
N SER A 79 24.98 -29.07 -7.49
CA SER A 79 25.93 -28.06 -7.03
C SER A 79 25.98 -26.85 -7.95
N GLY A 80 26.25 -25.68 -7.39
CA GLY A 80 26.29 -24.39 -8.08
C GLY A 80 25.53 -23.28 -7.33
N PRO A 81 25.71 -22.01 -7.73
CA PRO A 81 25.14 -20.86 -7.03
C PRO A 81 23.60 -20.85 -6.99
N LEU A 82 22.92 -21.26 -8.06
CA LEU A 82 21.45 -21.29 -8.09
C LEU A 82 20.86 -22.50 -7.35
N PHE A 83 21.62 -23.60 -7.23
CA PHE A 83 21.20 -24.73 -6.40
C PHE A 83 21.04 -24.31 -4.93
N LEU A 84 22.05 -23.63 -4.36
CA LEU A 84 21.99 -23.11 -2.99
C LEU A 84 20.87 -22.07 -2.81
N LYS A 85 20.75 -21.13 -3.76
CA LYS A 85 19.67 -20.14 -3.77
C LYS A 85 18.30 -20.82 -3.74
N ARG A 86 18.09 -21.86 -4.55
CA ARG A 86 16.84 -22.62 -4.56
C ARG A 86 16.55 -23.30 -3.23
N GLN A 87 17.53 -23.98 -2.61
CA GLN A 87 17.34 -24.63 -1.31
C GLN A 87 16.92 -23.62 -0.23
N GLN A 88 17.55 -22.45 -0.20
CA GLN A 88 17.16 -21.36 0.71
C GLN A 88 15.73 -20.86 0.44
N GLN A 89 15.33 -20.75 -0.83
CA GLN A 89 13.97 -20.33 -1.18
C GLN A 89 12.92 -21.37 -0.79
N LEU A 90 13.17 -22.66 -1.03
CA LEU A 90 12.26 -23.72 -0.60
C LEU A 90 12.00 -23.69 0.90
N GLY A 91 13.04 -23.51 1.73
CA GLY A 91 12.88 -23.40 3.18
C GLY A 91 12.12 -22.14 3.63
N LYS A 92 12.15 -21.06 2.84
CA LYS A 92 11.31 -19.86 3.09
C LYS A 92 9.86 -20.11 2.71
N ILE A 93 9.63 -20.69 1.53
CA ILE A 93 8.30 -20.99 0.98
C ILE A 93 7.58 -22.02 1.83
N GLU A 94 8.26 -23.07 2.29
CA GLU A 94 7.65 -24.10 3.14
C GLU A 94 7.16 -23.51 4.48
N ARG A 95 7.97 -22.64 5.10
CA ARG A 95 7.55 -21.89 6.30
C ARG A 95 6.33 -21.03 6.01
N PHE A 96 6.31 -20.39 4.85
CA PHE A 96 5.22 -19.51 4.44
C PHE A 96 3.93 -20.26 4.11
N ALA A 97 4.02 -21.39 3.41
CA ALA A 97 2.90 -22.24 3.06
C ALA A 97 2.20 -22.82 4.31
N LYS A 98 2.96 -23.02 5.40
CA LYS A 98 2.40 -23.40 6.72
C LYS A 98 1.76 -22.23 7.47
N SER A 99 1.98 -20.98 7.04
CA SER A 99 1.38 -19.79 7.64
C SER A 99 0.08 -19.42 6.92
N THR A 100 -1.05 -19.80 7.50
CA THR A 100 -2.37 -19.36 7.01
C THR A 100 -2.61 -17.91 7.44
N THR A 101 -3.22 -17.11 6.58
CA THR A 101 -3.65 -15.75 6.94
C THR A 101 -4.75 -15.81 8.01
N GLU A 102 -4.89 -14.77 8.84
CA GLU A 102 -5.98 -14.69 9.82
C GLU A 102 -7.36 -14.95 9.18
N PRO A 103 -7.70 -14.36 8.01
CA PRO A 103 -8.95 -14.71 7.32
C PRO A 103 -9.03 -16.17 6.86
N GLY A 104 -7.92 -16.79 6.45
CA GLY A 104 -7.92 -18.20 6.04
C GLY A 104 -8.18 -19.16 7.20
N ILE A 105 -7.68 -18.81 8.39
CA ILE A 105 -7.97 -19.54 9.63
C ILE A 105 -9.46 -19.39 9.97
N LEU A 106 -9.97 -18.15 9.96
CA LEU A 106 -11.37 -17.86 10.25
C LEU A 106 -12.33 -18.57 9.29
N LEU A 107 -12.05 -18.52 7.99
CA LEU A 107 -12.91 -19.08 6.94
C LEU A 107 -12.65 -20.58 6.69
N GLU A 108 -11.78 -21.21 7.48
CA GLU A 108 -11.41 -22.63 7.42
C GLU A 108 -11.01 -23.11 6.02
N ARG A 109 -10.26 -22.28 5.27
CA ARG A 109 -9.81 -22.61 3.92
C ARG A 109 -8.54 -21.87 3.52
N GLU A 110 -7.82 -22.44 2.57
CA GLU A 110 -6.69 -21.76 1.93
C GLU A 110 -7.17 -20.58 1.08
N LEU A 111 -6.44 -19.47 1.14
CA LEU A 111 -6.74 -18.25 0.40
C LEU A 111 -5.53 -17.86 -0.47
N PRO A 112 -5.75 -17.41 -1.72
CA PRO A 112 -4.69 -16.84 -2.54
C PRO A 112 -4.05 -15.64 -1.86
N ARG A 113 -2.72 -15.65 -1.77
CA ARG A 113 -1.94 -14.65 -1.05
C ARG A 113 -0.68 -14.24 -1.80
N ILE A 114 -0.34 -12.95 -1.76
CA ILE A 114 0.99 -12.44 -2.08
C ILE A 114 1.57 -11.70 -0.88
N LEU A 115 2.83 -11.96 -0.57
CA LEU A 115 3.58 -11.21 0.43
C LEU A 115 4.66 -10.37 -0.24
N THR A 116 4.76 -9.12 0.16
CA THR A 116 5.84 -8.19 -0.22
C THR A 116 6.55 -7.69 1.04
N ASP A 117 7.44 -6.70 0.89
CA ASP A 117 8.14 -6.12 2.04
C ASP A 117 7.16 -5.35 2.94
N HIS A 118 6.21 -4.62 2.35
CA HIS A 118 5.25 -3.78 3.07
C HIS A 118 3.85 -4.40 3.22
N PHE A 119 3.49 -5.37 2.38
CA PHE A 119 2.09 -5.81 2.26
C PHE A 119 1.89 -7.32 2.38
N ASP A 120 0.70 -7.66 2.86
CA ASP A 120 0.12 -8.99 2.84
C ASP A 120 -1.24 -8.93 2.13
N LEU A 121 -1.27 -9.38 0.88
CA LEU A 121 -2.40 -9.24 -0.03
C LEU A 121 -3.18 -10.54 -0.12
N CYS A 122 -4.50 -10.50 0.03
CA CYS A 122 -5.41 -11.60 -0.23
C CYS A 122 -6.52 -11.15 -1.18
N VAL A 123 -6.68 -11.83 -2.31
CA VAL A 123 -7.70 -11.51 -3.32
C VAL A 123 -8.42 -12.77 -3.75
N THR A 124 -9.75 -12.77 -3.66
CA THR A 124 -10.57 -13.95 -4.01
C THR A 124 -11.26 -13.84 -5.39
N ALA A 125 -11.08 -12.71 -6.07
CA ALA A 125 -11.68 -12.45 -7.37
C ALA A 125 -11.06 -13.28 -8.48
N LYS A 126 -11.86 -14.17 -9.07
CA LYS A 126 -11.42 -15.10 -10.13
C LYS A 126 -11.06 -14.41 -11.44
N LYS A 127 -11.84 -13.39 -11.83
CA LYS A 127 -11.67 -12.62 -13.05
C LYS A 127 -12.15 -11.19 -12.83
N MET A 128 -11.37 -10.23 -13.28
CA MET A 128 -11.75 -8.82 -13.32
C MET A 128 -11.48 -8.21 -14.71
N LYS A 129 -12.26 -7.20 -15.09
CA LYS A 129 -12.04 -6.49 -16.35
C LYS A 129 -10.82 -5.59 -16.23
N ASN A 130 -9.97 -5.56 -17.25
CA ASN A 130 -8.86 -4.61 -17.39
C ASN A 130 -8.87 -4.05 -18.82
N GLY A 131 -9.56 -2.93 -19.01
CA GLY A 131 -9.84 -2.38 -20.34
C GLY A 131 -10.72 -3.33 -21.18
N SER A 132 -10.18 -3.85 -22.28
CA SER A 132 -10.88 -4.80 -23.16
C SER A 132 -10.61 -6.28 -22.86
N LYS A 133 -9.72 -6.58 -21.91
CA LYS A 133 -9.33 -7.95 -21.54
C LYS A 133 -9.73 -8.24 -20.10
N ASN A 134 -9.70 -9.51 -19.72
CA ASN A 134 -9.84 -9.92 -18.34
C ASN A 134 -8.48 -10.29 -17.75
N MET A 135 -8.34 -10.01 -16.46
CA MET A 135 -7.21 -10.38 -15.62
C MET A 135 -7.68 -11.47 -14.65
N ASN A 136 -6.87 -12.51 -14.45
CA ASN A 136 -7.14 -13.53 -13.44
C ASN A 136 -6.62 -13.09 -12.05
N THR A 137 -6.96 -13.85 -11.01
CA THR A 137 -6.54 -13.57 -9.62
C THR A 137 -5.02 -13.40 -9.49
N HIS A 138 -4.25 -14.32 -10.07
CA HIS A 138 -2.79 -14.30 -10.00
C HIS A 138 -2.20 -13.00 -10.57
N GLN A 139 -2.64 -12.61 -11.76
CA GLN A 139 -2.21 -11.38 -12.44
C GLN A 139 -2.64 -10.12 -11.65
N LEU A 140 -3.84 -10.14 -11.07
CA LEU A 140 -4.35 -9.02 -10.30
C LEU A 140 -3.56 -8.81 -9.01
N MET A 141 -3.28 -9.88 -8.26
CA MET A 141 -2.49 -9.79 -7.04
C MET A 141 -1.08 -9.23 -7.33
N HIS A 142 -0.42 -9.66 -8.42
CA HIS A 142 0.86 -9.08 -8.81
C HIS A 142 0.75 -7.62 -9.23
N SER A 143 -0.31 -7.25 -9.96
CA SER A 143 -0.54 -5.85 -10.32
C SER A 143 -0.76 -4.98 -9.07
N MET A 144 -1.52 -5.47 -8.09
CA MET A 144 -1.69 -4.80 -6.80
C MET A 144 -0.36 -4.70 -6.05
N ALA A 145 0.39 -5.79 -5.95
CA ALA A 145 1.69 -5.83 -5.26
C ALA A 145 2.67 -4.80 -5.86
N THR A 146 2.81 -4.77 -7.19
CA THR A 146 3.71 -3.83 -7.87
C THR A 146 3.33 -2.39 -7.61
N GLU A 147 2.05 -2.01 -7.75
CA GLU A 147 1.64 -0.61 -7.59
C GLU A 147 1.65 -0.17 -6.11
N CYS A 148 1.26 -1.05 -5.18
CA CYS A 148 1.37 -0.77 -3.74
C CYS A 148 2.83 -0.63 -3.31
N GLU A 149 3.74 -1.48 -3.76
CA GLU A 149 5.18 -1.35 -3.46
C GLU A 149 5.79 -0.10 -4.12
N ALA A 150 5.34 0.29 -5.32
CA ALA A 150 5.76 1.56 -5.92
C ALA A 150 5.32 2.76 -5.06
N ALA A 151 4.12 2.72 -4.48
CA ALA A 151 3.66 3.74 -3.53
C ALA A 151 4.45 3.69 -2.22
N ALA A 152 4.73 2.49 -1.68
CA ALA A 152 5.49 2.30 -0.46
C ALA A 152 6.94 2.79 -0.59
N SER A 153 7.60 2.56 -1.73
CA SER A 153 8.94 3.09 -1.99
C SER A 153 8.99 4.62 -1.91
N LEU A 154 8.01 5.30 -2.52
CA LEU A 154 7.92 6.76 -2.42
C LEU A 154 7.59 7.21 -0.99
N PHE A 155 6.77 6.43 -0.28
CA PHE A 155 6.42 6.69 1.11
C PHE A 155 7.65 6.58 2.03
N ASP A 156 8.46 5.54 1.87
CA ASP A 156 9.71 5.34 2.61
C ASP A 156 10.67 6.51 2.40
N GLU A 157 10.80 7.00 1.16
CA GLU A 157 11.59 8.19 0.85
C GLU A 157 11.05 9.45 1.55
N HIS A 158 9.73 9.69 1.46
CA HIS A 158 9.10 10.87 2.05
C HIS A 158 9.15 10.91 3.59
N PHE A 159 9.05 9.74 4.22
CA PHE A 159 8.96 9.64 5.68
C PHE A 159 10.25 9.11 6.32
N GLU A 160 11.30 8.90 5.52
CA GLU A 160 12.55 8.24 5.92
C GLU A 160 12.26 6.97 6.72
N ALA A 161 11.32 6.16 6.22
CA ALA A 161 10.89 4.94 6.90
C ALA A 161 11.82 3.78 6.54
N GLN A 162 11.97 2.88 7.48
CA GLN A 162 12.75 1.65 7.40
C GLN A 162 11.91 0.50 7.94
N PRO A 163 12.27 -0.77 7.68
CA PRO A 163 11.48 -1.91 8.14
C PRO A 163 11.13 -1.89 9.64
N PHE A 164 12.05 -1.43 10.50
CA PHE A 164 11.82 -1.34 11.95
C PHE A 164 10.90 -0.20 12.39
N ASN A 165 10.57 0.75 11.50
CA ASN A 165 9.64 1.83 11.80
C ASN A 165 8.18 1.39 11.66
N TYR A 166 7.90 0.33 10.92
CA TYR A 166 6.56 -0.21 10.76
C TYR A 166 6.21 -1.14 11.91
N SER A 167 5.00 -1.01 12.47
CA SER A 167 4.54 -1.97 13.48
C SER A 167 4.33 -3.37 12.90
N ASN A 168 3.77 -3.44 11.69
CA ASN A 168 3.57 -4.64 10.89
C ASN A 168 3.33 -4.25 9.42
N ARG A 169 3.39 -5.25 8.53
CA ARG A 169 2.90 -5.12 7.14
C ARG A 169 1.43 -4.72 7.13
N ALA A 170 1.04 -3.90 6.16
CA ALA A 170 -0.36 -3.61 5.90
C ALA A 170 -1.03 -4.79 5.20
N ARG A 171 -2.17 -5.22 5.74
CA ARG A 171 -2.91 -6.40 5.26
C ARG A 171 -4.07 -5.93 4.40
N LEU A 172 -4.11 -6.34 3.13
CA LEU A 172 -5.13 -5.90 2.19
C LEU A 172 -5.96 -7.10 1.73
N TRP A 173 -7.24 -7.12 2.09
CA TRP A 173 -8.15 -8.23 1.79
C TRP A 173 -9.30 -7.79 0.89
N TYR A 174 -9.35 -8.39 -0.30
CA TYR A 174 -10.35 -8.09 -1.33
C TYR A 174 -11.20 -9.31 -1.67
N TRP A 175 -12.49 -9.19 -1.39
CA TRP A 175 -13.45 -10.28 -1.44
C TRP A 175 -14.35 -10.22 -2.67
N THR A 176 -14.71 -11.39 -3.19
CA THR A 176 -15.82 -11.57 -4.15
C THR A 176 -17.09 -12.06 -3.48
N SER A 177 -17.03 -12.41 -2.20
CA SER A 177 -18.17 -12.81 -1.39
C SER A 177 -18.41 -11.71 -0.36
N GLU A 178 -19.60 -11.09 -0.39
CA GLU A 178 -20.02 -10.13 0.64
C GLU A 178 -20.05 -10.80 2.01
N LYS A 179 -20.46 -12.07 2.05
CA LYS A 179 -20.48 -12.88 3.27
C LYS A 179 -19.08 -13.01 3.87
N ASP A 180 -18.07 -13.36 3.05
CA ASP A 180 -16.70 -13.54 3.54
C ASP A 180 -16.14 -12.22 4.08
N HIS A 181 -16.45 -11.11 3.38
CA HIS A 181 -16.12 -9.76 3.84
C HIS A 181 -16.75 -9.45 5.21
N GLN A 182 -18.06 -9.69 5.36
CA GLN A 182 -18.80 -9.43 6.59
C GLN A 182 -18.27 -10.28 7.76
N GLU A 183 -18.02 -11.57 7.54
CA GLU A 183 -17.45 -12.46 8.57
C GLU A 183 -16.08 -11.97 9.03
N VAL A 184 -15.20 -11.62 8.09
CA VAL A 184 -13.87 -11.05 8.41
C VAL A 184 -13.97 -9.71 9.13
N CYS A 185 -14.86 -8.82 8.69
CA CYS A 185 -15.06 -7.52 9.33
C CYS A 185 -15.55 -7.67 10.78
N VAL A 186 -16.50 -8.56 11.03
CA VAL A 186 -17.06 -8.78 12.38
C VAL A 186 -16.04 -9.44 13.30
N GLU A 187 -15.42 -10.53 12.85
CA GLU A 187 -14.60 -11.38 13.74
C GLU A 187 -13.18 -10.86 13.91
N ILE A 188 -12.58 -10.24 12.88
CA ILE A 188 -11.19 -9.77 12.93
C ILE A 188 -11.13 -8.26 13.19
N LEU A 189 -12.01 -7.47 12.58
CA LEU A 189 -11.97 -6.01 12.67
C LEU A 189 -12.97 -5.45 13.69
N GLY A 190 -13.84 -6.30 14.26
CA GLY A 190 -14.78 -5.93 15.32
C GLY A 190 -15.93 -5.02 14.88
N SER A 191 -16.27 -4.98 13.59
CA SER A 191 -17.31 -4.10 13.05
C SER A 191 -18.08 -4.74 11.90
N ASN A 192 -19.36 -4.41 11.75
CA ASN A 192 -20.26 -4.95 10.73
C ASN A 192 -20.45 -4.01 9.52
N GLY A 193 -19.45 -3.16 9.22
CA GLY A 193 -19.51 -2.24 8.09
C GLY A 193 -19.76 -2.97 6.76
N GLY A 194 -20.72 -2.50 5.97
CA GLY A 194 -21.19 -3.20 4.75
C GLY A 194 -20.41 -2.92 3.46
N SER A 195 -19.22 -2.33 3.51
CA SER A 195 -18.48 -1.86 2.32
C SER A 195 -16.98 -2.13 2.40
N ASP A 196 -16.16 -1.10 2.62
CA ASP A 196 -14.77 -1.23 3.06
C ASP A 196 -14.66 -0.89 4.55
N LEU A 197 -13.74 -1.58 5.23
CA LEU A 197 -13.44 -1.35 6.63
C LEU A 197 -11.92 -1.36 6.82
N LYS A 198 -11.41 -0.30 7.43
CA LYS A 198 -9.99 -0.14 7.75
C LYS A 198 -9.80 -0.29 9.26
N PHE A 199 -8.77 -1.02 9.63
CA PHE A 199 -8.30 -1.17 10.99
C PHE A 199 -6.89 -0.59 11.07
N TYR A 200 -6.75 0.51 11.80
CA TYR A 200 -5.51 1.25 11.91
C TYR A 200 -4.63 0.76 13.06
N GLY A 201 -3.36 1.12 13.01
CA GLY A 201 -2.44 1.00 14.15
C GLY A 201 -1.53 -0.22 14.07
N VAL A 202 -1.46 -1.03 15.14
CA VAL A 202 -0.40 -2.07 15.31
C VAL A 202 -0.47 -3.13 14.21
N ASN A 203 -1.68 -3.58 13.87
CA ASN A 203 -1.93 -4.62 12.88
C ASN A 203 -2.78 -4.05 11.74
N PRO A 204 -2.23 -3.14 10.94
CA PRO A 204 -3.03 -2.36 10.01
C PRO A 204 -3.64 -3.29 8.93
N ALA A 205 -4.94 -3.16 8.69
CA ALA A 205 -5.66 -4.00 7.74
C ALA A 205 -6.79 -3.25 7.04
N VAL A 206 -7.11 -3.66 5.82
CA VAL A 206 -8.38 -3.33 5.15
C VAL A 206 -9.07 -4.60 4.69
N SER A 207 -10.39 -4.62 4.84
CA SER A 207 -11.28 -5.59 4.21
C SER A 207 -12.23 -4.85 3.28
N SER A 208 -12.35 -5.28 2.03
CA SER A 208 -13.26 -4.69 1.05
C SER A 208 -13.86 -5.73 0.11
N PHE A 209 -15.07 -5.48 -0.39
CA PHE A 209 -15.82 -6.40 -1.25
C PHE A 209 -16.14 -5.78 -2.61
N SER A 210 -15.93 -6.53 -3.68
CA SER A 210 -16.00 -6.10 -5.10
C SER A 210 -17.39 -5.77 -5.64
N ASN A 211 -18.43 -5.68 -4.81
CA ASN A 211 -19.70 -5.02 -5.15
C ASN A 211 -20.20 -4.09 -4.03
N GLY A 212 -19.39 -3.85 -2.99
CA GLY A 212 -19.58 -2.76 -2.04
C GLY A 212 -19.08 -1.44 -2.65
N TYR A 213 -19.48 -0.31 -2.06
CA TYR A 213 -19.10 1.06 -2.47
C TYR A 213 -17.72 1.14 -3.15
N GLY A 214 -17.69 1.43 -4.46
CA GLY A 214 -16.47 1.89 -5.15
C GLY A 214 -15.52 0.85 -5.74
N LEU A 215 -15.75 -0.46 -5.57
CA LEU A 215 -14.99 -1.49 -6.29
C LEU A 215 -15.88 -2.11 -7.38
N SER A 216 -15.85 -1.57 -8.60
CA SER A 216 -16.52 -2.26 -9.71
C SER A 216 -15.75 -3.53 -10.10
N ASN A 217 -16.31 -4.35 -11.00
CA ASN A 217 -15.61 -5.49 -11.61
C ASN A 217 -14.50 -5.03 -12.59
N ASP A 218 -13.67 -4.06 -12.18
CA ASP A 218 -12.59 -3.42 -12.91
C ASP A 218 -11.29 -3.44 -12.07
N ALA A 219 -10.26 -4.06 -12.64
CA ALA A 219 -8.96 -4.27 -11.99
C ALA A 219 -8.24 -2.96 -11.67
N LEU A 220 -8.38 -1.92 -12.51
CA LEU A 220 -7.72 -0.64 -12.28
C LEU A 220 -8.36 0.09 -11.09
N GLU A 221 -9.67 -0.05 -10.88
CA GLU A 221 -10.32 0.54 -9.70
C GLU A 221 -9.85 -0.15 -8.41
N VAL A 222 -9.77 -1.48 -8.42
CA VAL A 222 -9.30 -2.25 -7.26
C VAL A 222 -7.85 -1.93 -6.92
N VAL A 223 -6.97 -1.88 -7.91
CA VAL A 223 -5.55 -1.56 -7.69
C VAL A 223 -5.36 -0.13 -7.19
N ARG A 224 -6.11 0.85 -7.73
CA ARG A 224 -6.07 2.23 -7.23
C ARG A 224 -6.58 2.35 -5.81
N ASN A 225 -7.67 1.66 -5.49
CA ASN A 225 -8.18 1.61 -4.12
C ASN A 225 -7.17 0.99 -3.16
N ALA A 226 -6.47 -0.07 -3.57
CA ALA A 226 -5.41 -0.68 -2.77
C ALA A 226 -4.26 0.29 -2.49
N VAL A 227 -3.81 1.04 -3.50
CA VAL A 227 -2.82 2.11 -3.30
C VAL A 227 -3.35 3.16 -2.33
N HIS A 228 -4.54 3.72 -2.56
CA HIS A 228 -5.14 4.74 -1.70
C HIS A 228 -5.21 4.31 -0.23
N VAL A 229 -5.78 3.13 0.02
CA VAL A 229 -5.95 2.62 1.38
C VAL A 229 -4.62 2.24 2.02
N SER A 230 -3.67 1.71 1.24
CA SER A 230 -2.35 1.36 1.76
C SER A 230 -1.66 2.56 2.41
N ILE A 231 -1.80 3.76 1.84
CA ILE A 231 -1.21 4.98 2.39
C ILE A 231 -1.80 5.33 3.75
N HIS A 232 -3.12 5.25 3.93
CA HIS A 232 -3.73 5.48 5.24
C HIS A 232 -3.23 4.49 6.29
N LEU A 233 -3.15 3.21 5.90
CA LEU A 233 -2.66 2.14 6.78
C LEU A 233 -1.21 2.38 7.20
N MET A 234 -0.33 2.71 6.25
CA MET A 234 1.08 3.02 6.49
C MET A 234 1.26 4.29 7.34
N LEU A 235 0.51 5.37 7.04
CA LEU A 235 0.52 6.58 7.88
C LEU A 235 0.14 6.26 9.32
N SER A 236 -0.80 5.34 9.55
CA SER A 236 -1.22 4.97 10.90
C SER A 236 -0.19 4.16 11.70
N SER A 237 0.68 3.40 11.01
CA SER A 237 1.56 2.40 11.62
C SER A 237 3.04 2.78 11.63
N VAL A 238 3.50 3.66 10.74
CA VAL A 238 4.93 4.02 10.60
C VAL A 238 5.41 4.93 11.73
N HIS A 239 6.63 4.70 12.24
CA HIS A 239 7.32 5.42 13.34
C HIS A 239 6.65 5.35 14.72
N GLN A 240 5.33 5.49 14.78
CA GLN A 240 4.51 5.43 15.99
C GLN A 240 3.09 5.02 15.60
N VAL A 241 2.49 4.10 16.34
CA VAL A 241 1.09 3.69 16.12
C VAL A 241 0.15 4.80 16.57
N SER A 242 -0.41 5.52 15.61
CA SER A 242 -1.42 6.57 15.81
C SER A 242 -2.00 6.97 14.46
N TRP A 243 -3.32 6.87 14.31
CA TRP A 243 -3.99 7.45 13.15
C TRP A 243 -4.14 8.96 13.34
N ILE A 244 -3.80 9.72 12.31
CA ILE A 244 -3.83 11.20 12.34
C ILE A 244 -5.14 11.77 11.78
N GLY A 245 -5.95 10.95 11.09
CA GLY A 245 -7.17 11.39 10.44
C GLY A 245 -8.21 11.96 11.41
N ASN A 246 -8.24 11.49 12.66
CA ASN A 246 -9.09 12.03 13.72
C ASN A 246 -8.43 13.16 14.55
N LYS A 247 -7.19 13.56 14.22
CA LYS A 247 -6.38 14.54 14.97
C LYS A 247 -6.31 15.91 14.30
N LYS A 248 -7.39 16.31 13.61
CA LYS A 248 -7.44 17.54 12.80
C LYS A 248 -6.33 17.64 11.74
N ALA A 249 -5.81 16.51 11.31
CA ALA A 249 -4.81 16.40 10.25
C ALA A 249 -5.39 15.70 9.02
N GLY A 250 -6.70 15.85 8.78
CA GLY A 250 -7.38 15.23 7.65
C GLY A 250 -6.77 15.63 6.30
N TRP A 251 -6.30 16.87 6.18
CA TRP A 251 -5.60 17.34 4.98
C TRP A 251 -4.33 16.54 4.68
N PHE A 252 -3.62 16.08 5.72
CA PHE A 252 -2.38 15.34 5.57
C PHE A 252 -2.66 13.86 5.28
N ASP A 253 -3.62 13.27 6.00
CA ASP A 253 -4.05 11.89 5.82
C ASP A 253 -4.65 11.64 4.42
N VAL A 254 -5.70 12.40 4.09
CA VAL A 254 -6.44 12.29 2.82
C VAL A 254 -5.66 12.89 1.66
N GLY A 255 -4.97 14.01 1.88
CA GLY A 255 -4.11 14.61 0.85
C GLY A 255 -2.97 13.71 0.42
N ALA A 256 -2.34 12.98 1.36
CA ALA A 256 -1.33 11.98 1.03
C ALA A 256 -1.92 10.84 0.19
N ALA A 257 -2.99 10.20 0.64
CA ALA A 257 -3.57 9.04 -0.06
C ALA A 257 -3.92 9.37 -1.53
N HIS A 258 -4.58 10.52 -1.77
CA HIS A 258 -4.87 11.00 -3.12
C HIS A 258 -3.62 11.38 -3.91
N TRP A 259 -2.56 11.86 -3.25
CA TRP A 259 -1.32 12.25 -3.92
C TRP A 259 -0.61 11.06 -4.54
N TYR A 260 -0.51 9.94 -3.81
CA TYR A 260 0.07 8.71 -4.37
C TYR A 260 -0.81 8.11 -5.48
N GLU A 261 -2.15 8.22 -5.38
CA GLU A 261 -3.04 7.84 -6.49
C GLU A 261 -2.77 8.69 -7.75
N ASP A 262 -2.73 10.02 -7.63
CA ASP A 262 -2.40 10.91 -8.76
C ASP A 262 -1.00 10.59 -9.32
N LYS A 263 -0.02 10.36 -8.45
CA LYS A 263 1.37 10.11 -8.85
C LYS A 263 1.51 8.86 -9.71
N LEU A 264 0.79 7.79 -9.38
CA LEU A 264 0.89 6.50 -10.09
C LEU A 264 -0.09 6.39 -11.27
N PHE A 265 -1.24 7.07 -11.20
CA PHE A 265 -2.34 6.87 -12.17
C PHE A 265 -2.74 8.12 -12.96
N ALA A 266 -2.20 9.29 -12.60
CA ALA A 266 -2.58 10.60 -13.13
C ALA A 266 -4.10 10.87 -13.02
N ARG A 267 -4.73 10.31 -11.99
CA ARG A 267 -6.15 10.44 -11.69
C ARG A 267 -6.43 10.04 -10.26
N VAL A 268 -7.28 10.81 -9.60
CA VAL A 268 -7.82 10.50 -8.27
C VAL A 268 -9.27 10.10 -8.40
N ALA A 269 -9.61 8.84 -8.12
CA ALA A 269 -11.01 8.40 -8.16
C ALA A 269 -11.40 7.53 -6.97
N THR A 270 -10.49 7.29 -6.03
CA THR A 270 -10.85 6.52 -4.84
C THR A 270 -11.39 7.47 -3.78
N TYR A 271 -12.48 7.07 -3.12
CA TYR A 271 -12.91 7.65 -1.85
C TYR A 271 -13.26 6.45 -0.95
N CYS A 272 -12.62 6.35 0.21
CA CYS A 272 -12.82 5.23 1.13
C CYS A 272 -14.01 5.45 2.08
N ILE A 273 -14.35 4.48 2.95
CA ILE A 273 -15.46 4.60 3.90
C ILE A 273 -15.35 5.83 4.81
N ASP A 274 -14.13 6.18 5.22
CA ASP A 274 -13.86 7.37 6.05
C ASP A 274 -13.99 8.67 5.24
N GLU A 275 -14.33 8.59 3.97
CA GLU A 275 -14.51 9.68 3.02
C GLU A 275 -15.95 9.72 2.47
N ALA A 276 -16.85 8.87 2.97
CA ALA A 276 -18.16 8.56 2.38
C ALA A 276 -19.16 9.75 2.23
N ASN A 277 -18.84 10.93 2.76
CA ASN A 277 -19.61 12.15 2.51
C ASN A 277 -19.33 12.77 1.12
N SER A 278 -18.37 12.25 0.35
CA SER A 278 -18.05 12.70 -1.00
C SER A 278 -18.79 11.89 -2.07
N GLY A 279 -19.97 12.36 -2.48
CA GLY A 279 -20.76 11.77 -3.55
C GLY A 279 -20.61 12.53 -4.87
N LEU A 280 -19.55 12.23 -5.64
CA LEU A 280 -19.26 12.53 -7.06
C LEU A 280 -17.76 12.90 -7.20
N HIS A 281 -17.03 12.30 -8.15
CA HIS A 281 -15.61 12.62 -8.32
C HIS A 281 -15.44 14.08 -8.77
N TYR A 282 -14.87 14.93 -7.90
CA TYR A 282 -14.56 16.33 -8.24
C TYR A 282 -13.75 16.37 -9.55
N GLU A 283 -14.31 17.01 -10.59
CA GLU A 283 -13.68 17.17 -11.91
C GLU A 283 -13.14 15.83 -12.49
N ASN A 284 -13.88 14.74 -12.28
CA ASN A 284 -13.55 13.38 -12.73
C ASN A 284 -12.18 12.86 -12.25
N GLY A 285 -11.62 13.44 -11.18
CA GLY A 285 -10.33 13.05 -10.64
C GLY A 285 -9.12 13.71 -11.27
N GLN A 286 -9.32 14.68 -12.16
CA GLN A 286 -8.24 15.44 -12.79
C GLN A 286 -8.15 16.82 -12.12
N TRP A 287 -7.44 16.86 -10.99
CA TRP A 287 -7.52 17.99 -10.06
C TRP A 287 -6.56 19.14 -10.37
N ARG A 288 -5.47 18.91 -11.11
CA ARG A 288 -4.45 19.93 -11.39
C ARG A 288 -5.03 21.18 -12.06
N VAL A 289 -5.69 21.04 -13.22
CA VAL A 289 -6.24 22.21 -13.92
C VAL A 289 -7.40 22.83 -13.13
N ALA A 290 -8.23 22.00 -12.49
CA ALA A 290 -9.36 22.45 -11.69
C ALA A 290 -8.90 23.31 -10.50
N MET A 291 -7.93 22.84 -9.72
CA MET A 291 -7.37 23.55 -8.56
C MET A 291 -6.70 24.87 -8.97
N LYS A 292 -5.98 24.89 -10.10
CA LYS A 292 -5.41 26.13 -10.63
C LYS A 292 -6.49 27.18 -10.92
N LYS A 293 -7.61 26.77 -11.54
CA LYS A 293 -8.75 27.66 -11.81
C LYS A 293 -9.44 28.09 -10.51
N TYR A 294 -9.64 27.15 -9.60
CA TYR A 294 -10.30 27.35 -8.32
C TYR A 294 -9.56 28.39 -7.46
N LEU A 295 -8.27 28.17 -7.18
CA LEU A 295 -7.45 29.06 -6.35
C LEU A 295 -7.22 30.43 -6.99
N ARG A 296 -7.28 30.52 -8.32
CA ARG A 296 -7.26 31.81 -9.01
C ARG A 296 -8.53 32.62 -8.76
N LYS A 297 -9.70 31.96 -8.75
CA LYS A 297 -11.01 32.60 -8.57
C LYS A 297 -11.30 32.90 -7.10
N ASN A 298 -11.03 31.96 -6.20
CA ASN A 298 -11.32 32.09 -4.78
C ASN A 298 -10.14 32.76 -4.06
N LYS A 299 -10.37 33.91 -3.42
CA LYS A 299 -9.35 34.70 -2.72
C LYS A 299 -9.42 34.59 -1.20
N THR A 300 -10.44 33.93 -0.66
CA THR A 300 -10.58 33.72 0.78
C THR A 300 -9.56 32.70 1.26
N TYR A 301 -8.99 32.91 2.45
CA TYR A 301 -8.06 31.96 3.06
C TYR A 301 -8.76 30.63 3.40
N ILE A 302 -8.13 29.51 3.01
CA ILE A 302 -8.65 28.14 3.06
C ILE A 302 -7.95 27.32 4.15
N LEU A 303 -6.61 27.42 4.25
CA LEU A 303 -5.81 26.59 5.16
C LEU A 303 -6.21 26.73 6.63
N PRO A 304 -6.61 27.91 7.16
CA PRO A 304 -7.08 28.03 8.54
C PRO A 304 -8.23 27.08 8.89
N THR A 305 -9.15 26.85 7.95
CA THR A 305 -10.26 25.91 8.12
C THR A 305 -9.84 24.49 7.79
N LEU A 306 -9.22 24.28 6.62
CA LEU A 306 -8.85 22.95 6.13
C LEU A 306 -7.96 22.17 7.10
N THR A 307 -7.03 22.87 7.77
CA THR A 307 -6.09 22.26 8.73
C THR A 307 -6.69 21.99 10.11
N GLN A 308 -7.99 22.21 10.29
CA GLN A 308 -8.73 21.88 11.51
C GLN A 308 -9.70 20.71 11.30
N LEU A 309 -9.83 20.22 10.07
CA LEU A 309 -10.75 19.15 9.71
C LEU A 309 -10.12 17.78 9.93
N THR A 310 -10.96 16.83 10.33
CA THR A 310 -10.63 15.40 10.36
C THR A 310 -10.93 14.76 9.00
N SER A 311 -10.36 13.59 8.71
CA SER A 311 -10.57 12.90 7.42
C SER A 311 -12.07 12.68 7.13
N GLY A 312 -12.83 12.24 8.14
CA GLY A 312 -14.26 11.94 8.06
C GLY A 312 -15.22 13.10 7.79
N VAL A 313 -14.74 14.35 7.89
CA VAL A 313 -15.58 15.55 7.68
C VAL A 313 -15.17 16.33 6.44
N LEU A 314 -14.16 15.87 5.71
CA LEU A 314 -13.77 16.51 4.46
C LEU A 314 -14.84 16.27 3.39
N GLU A 315 -15.18 17.33 2.67
CA GLU A 315 -16.05 17.29 1.49
C GLU A 315 -15.21 17.13 0.21
N GLU A 316 -15.82 16.72 -0.91
CA GLU A 316 -15.13 16.47 -2.20
C GLU A 316 -14.10 17.53 -2.60
N GLU A 317 -14.50 18.80 -2.57
CA GLU A 317 -13.61 19.91 -2.94
C GLU A 317 -12.45 20.04 -1.96
N GLN A 318 -12.69 19.76 -0.68
CA GLN A 318 -11.68 19.79 0.38
C GLN A 318 -10.67 18.65 0.23
N HIS A 319 -11.04 17.51 -0.37
CA HIS A 319 -10.08 16.45 -0.74
C HIS A 319 -9.11 16.95 -1.80
N ALA A 320 -9.62 17.62 -2.83
CA ALA A 320 -8.78 18.20 -3.87
C ALA A 320 -7.89 19.33 -3.33
N LEU A 321 -8.39 20.14 -2.40
CA LEU A 321 -7.59 21.16 -1.71
C LEU A 321 -6.50 20.53 -0.83
N ALA A 322 -6.83 19.48 -0.07
CA ALA A 322 -5.90 18.72 0.76
C ALA A 322 -4.79 18.07 -0.08
N TRP A 323 -5.16 17.40 -1.17
CA TRP A 323 -4.22 16.84 -2.15
C TRP A 323 -3.31 17.91 -2.73
N SER A 324 -3.87 19.03 -3.18
CA SER A 324 -3.10 20.10 -3.81
C SER A 324 -2.14 20.77 -2.82
N PHE A 325 -2.54 20.87 -1.55
CA PHE A 325 -1.67 21.39 -0.51
C PHE A 325 -0.57 20.39 -0.13
N TYR A 326 -0.89 19.10 -0.05
CA TYR A 326 0.10 18.04 0.14
C TYR A 326 1.12 18.01 -1.02
N ASP A 327 0.68 18.14 -2.28
CA ASP A 327 1.55 18.22 -3.46
C ASP A 327 2.57 19.37 -3.34
N TYR A 328 2.13 20.53 -2.85
CA TYR A 328 3.01 21.66 -2.59
C TYR A 328 4.05 21.34 -1.50
N VAL A 329 3.65 20.70 -0.40
CA VAL A 329 4.58 20.31 0.68
C VAL A 329 5.57 19.27 0.17
N VAL A 330 5.16 18.27 -0.59
CA VAL A 330 6.07 17.29 -1.22
C VAL A 330 7.06 17.98 -2.14
N ALA A 331 6.61 18.93 -2.96
CA ALA A 331 7.45 19.58 -3.96
C ALA A 331 8.44 20.61 -3.38
N ASN A 332 8.03 21.35 -2.34
CA ASN A 332 8.82 22.50 -1.84
C ASN A 332 9.41 22.26 -0.45
N HIS A 333 8.83 21.35 0.33
CA HIS A 333 9.21 21.09 1.72
C HIS A 333 9.25 19.58 2.04
N PRO A 334 9.87 18.72 1.21
CA PRO A 334 9.84 17.26 1.41
C PRO A 334 10.41 16.86 2.78
N ALA A 335 11.45 17.54 3.25
CA ALA A 335 12.04 17.30 4.58
C ALA A 335 11.09 17.61 5.75
N ALA A 336 9.98 18.31 5.51
CA ALA A 336 8.96 18.58 6.52
C ALA A 336 7.96 17.43 6.70
N LEU A 337 7.84 16.49 5.74
CA LEU A 337 6.80 15.45 5.77
C LEU A 337 6.88 14.57 7.02
N LYS A 338 8.05 14.01 7.32
CA LYS A 338 8.30 13.22 8.53
C LYS A 338 8.01 13.98 9.84
N PRO A 339 8.60 15.17 10.10
CA PRO A 339 8.32 15.87 11.35
C PRO A 339 6.88 16.39 11.45
N LEU A 340 6.20 16.70 10.33
CA LEU A 340 4.77 16.99 10.32
C LEU A 340 3.98 15.76 10.80
N LEU A 341 4.21 14.59 10.21
CA LEU A 341 3.56 13.33 10.61
C LEU A 341 3.76 13.05 12.10
N LEU A 342 5.01 13.08 12.59
CA LEU A 342 5.32 12.85 13.99
C LEU A 342 4.64 13.89 14.90
N GLY A 343 4.60 15.16 14.47
CA GLY A 343 3.89 16.22 15.17
C GLY A 343 2.41 15.92 15.32
N TYR A 344 1.74 15.54 14.24
CA TYR A 344 0.32 15.17 14.26
C TYR A 344 0.05 13.93 15.11
N LYS A 345 0.93 12.93 15.08
CA LYS A 345 0.81 11.75 15.97
C LYS A 345 0.89 12.11 17.45
N ASN A 346 1.58 13.20 17.78
CA ASN A 346 1.69 13.78 19.12
C ASN A 346 0.70 14.93 19.37
N ASP A 347 -0.38 15.02 18.60
CA ASP A 347 -1.46 16.00 18.76
C ASP A 347 -0.99 17.46 18.71
N ILE A 348 0.07 17.73 17.94
CA ILE A 348 0.56 19.09 17.70
C ILE A 348 -0.21 19.70 16.52
N GLU A 349 -0.77 20.90 16.72
CA GLU A 349 -1.55 21.59 15.71
C GLU A 349 -0.71 22.08 14.52
N SER A 350 -1.33 22.10 13.32
CA SER A 350 -0.73 22.55 12.07
C SER A 350 -0.06 23.93 12.17
N ARG A 351 -0.65 24.88 12.91
CA ARG A 351 -0.07 26.23 13.08
C ARG A 351 1.33 26.18 13.72
N VAL A 352 1.53 25.31 14.71
CA VAL A 352 2.81 25.16 15.40
C VAL A 352 3.80 24.44 14.49
N LEU A 353 3.35 23.36 13.84
CA LEU A 353 4.18 22.57 12.96
C LEU A 353 4.63 23.35 11.72
N PHE A 354 3.77 24.15 11.10
CA PHE A 354 4.12 24.99 9.95
C PHE A 354 5.16 26.04 10.31
N LYS A 355 4.99 26.72 11.45
CA LYS A 355 5.99 27.69 11.91
C LYS A 355 7.35 27.04 12.13
N LYS A 356 7.37 25.80 12.64
CA LYS A 356 8.60 25.08 13.00
C LYS A 356 9.28 24.41 11.80
N HIS A 357 8.51 23.82 10.90
CA HIS A 357 9.02 22.92 9.86
C HIS A 357 8.87 23.47 8.43
N LEU A 358 7.99 24.47 8.24
CA LEU A 358 7.87 25.22 6.99
C LEU A 358 8.37 26.66 7.14
N GLU A 359 8.83 27.04 8.34
CA GLU A 359 9.30 28.40 8.69
C GLU A 359 8.32 29.52 8.36
N MET A 360 7.03 29.19 8.30
CA MET A 360 5.96 30.08 7.85
C MET A 360 4.74 29.97 8.77
N ASN A 361 4.06 31.09 9.00
CA ASN A 361 2.72 31.04 9.58
C ASN A 361 1.70 30.55 8.54
N ILE A 362 0.51 30.14 8.99
CA ILE A 362 -0.51 29.52 8.12
C ILE A 362 -0.93 30.38 6.92
N MET A 363 -0.94 31.71 7.06
CA MET A 363 -1.30 32.62 5.97
C MET A 363 -0.18 32.70 4.93
N GLN A 364 1.08 32.75 5.39
CA GLN A 364 2.26 32.71 4.51
C GLN A 364 2.35 31.40 3.75
N VAL A 365 2.06 30.27 4.41
CA VAL A 365 2.00 28.95 3.76
C VAL A 365 0.93 28.95 2.66
N GLU A 366 -0.25 29.52 2.93
CA GLU A 366 -1.31 29.59 1.93
C GLU A 366 -0.94 30.47 0.73
N ASP A 367 -0.35 31.65 0.97
CA ASP A 367 0.09 32.54 -0.09
C ASP A 367 1.16 31.86 -0.98
N ALA A 368 2.12 31.17 -0.36
CA ALA A 368 3.16 30.42 -1.06
C ALA A 368 2.59 29.24 -1.85
N TRP A 369 1.68 28.46 -1.27
CA TRP A 369 0.98 27.37 -1.94
C TRP A 369 0.21 27.85 -3.17
N ARG A 370 -0.57 28.93 -3.03
CA ARG A 370 -1.35 29.51 -4.13
C ARG A 370 -0.46 30.03 -5.26
N ALA A 371 0.63 30.71 -4.91
CA ALA A 371 1.61 31.19 -5.87
C ALA A 371 2.23 30.02 -6.65
N TRP A 372 2.66 28.98 -5.94
CA TRP A 372 3.21 27.77 -6.54
C TRP A 372 2.20 27.08 -7.47
N VAL A 373 0.96 26.87 -7.06
CA VAL A 373 -0.08 26.28 -7.93
C VAL A 373 -0.31 27.12 -9.19
N ALA A 374 -0.34 28.45 -9.07
CA ALA A 374 -0.51 29.33 -10.21
C ALA A 374 0.64 29.21 -11.23
N GLU A 375 1.86 29.00 -10.74
CA GLU A 375 3.07 28.84 -11.55
C GLU A 375 3.19 27.43 -12.16
N THR A 376 3.02 26.39 -11.36
CA THR A 376 3.45 25.03 -11.71
C THR A 376 2.37 24.15 -12.32
N TYR A 377 1.10 24.33 -11.94
CA TYR A 377 0.05 23.45 -12.46
C TYR A 377 -0.18 23.69 -13.96
N PRO A 378 -0.38 22.63 -14.75
CA PRO A 378 -0.53 22.74 -16.19
C PRO A 378 -1.82 23.47 -16.59
N ALA A 379 -1.88 23.88 -17.86
CA ALA A 379 -3.09 24.46 -18.45
C ALA A 379 -4.08 23.39 -18.95
N LYS A 380 -3.62 22.15 -19.12
CA LYS A 380 -4.39 20.99 -19.59
C LYS A 380 -4.02 19.76 -18.76
N ASP A 381 -5.00 18.92 -18.49
CA ASP A 381 -4.77 17.72 -17.69
C ASP A 381 -3.97 16.66 -18.45
N ILE A 382 -3.22 15.88 -17.68
CA ILE A 382 -2.50 14.71 -18.17
C ILE A 382 -3.52 13.59 -18.38
N LYS A 383 -3.34 12.79 -19.43
CA LYS A 383 -4.25 11.67 -19.70
C LYS A 383 -4.10 10.60 -18.62
N PRO A 384 -5.18 10.19 -17.94
CA PRO A 384 -5.14 9.11 -16.96
C PRO A 384 -4.70 7.77 -17.56
N ARG A 385 -4.08 6.93 -16.72
CA ARG A 385 -3.87 5.52 -17.02
C ARG A 385 -5.22 4.81 -17.18
N LYS A 386 -5.34 3.93 -18.18
CA LYS A 386 -6.61 3.25 -18.55
C LYS A 386 -6.66 1.77 -18.19
N LYS A 387 -5.53 1.20 -17.79
CA LYS A 387 -5.36 -0.22 -17.47
C LYS A 387 -4.15 -0.38 -16.56
N VAL A 388 -4.19 -1.39 -15.70
CA VAL A 388 -2.99 -1.85 -14.99
C VAL A 388 -2.12 -2.69 -15.91
#